data_AF-A0A1H0BU81-F1
#
_entry.id   AF-A0A1H0BU81-F1
#
_cell.length_a   1.000
_cell.length_b   1.000
_cell.length_c   1.000
_cell.angle_alpha   90.00
_cell.angle_beta   90.00
_cell.angle_gamma   90.00
#
_symmetry.space_group_name_H-M   'P 1'
#
loop_
_entity.id
_entity.type
_entity.pdbx_description
1 polymer ?
#
loop_
_entity_poly.entity_id
_entity_poly.type
_entity_poly.pdbx_seq_one_letter_code
_entity_poly.pdbx_strand_id
1 'polypeptide(L)'
;MINFNRAREKFLSDDDPNELLEFALDTYDYLNSKDSNSYSKEDATLCSLMYLALEILEKDFEIGVENIGVKEKELNKLMNQYRTGILRGGIIKEGFYTFTHTKENAKYNRQYMTRLVRVRDKETIFLIALDPSILEEQIYGALIDHISKDFEKLLNKLEKMYNNNTERIGD
;
A
#
# COMPACT_ATOMS: atom_id res chain seq x y z
N MET A 1 3.38 9.11 20.09
CA MET A 1 3.23 8.65 18.69
C MET A 1 1.86 8.01 18.54
N ILE A 2 1.02 8.64 17.74
CA ILE A 2 -0.34 8.19 17.42
C ILE A 2 -0.30 6.81 16.74
N ASN A 3 -1.36 6.01 16.94
CA ASN A 3 -1.50 4.74 16.23
C ASN A 3 -2.08 4.99 14.83
N PHE A 4 -1.35 4.57 13.79
CA PHE A 4 -1.77 4.74 12.39
C PHE A 4 -3.17 4.18 12.09
N ASN A 5 -3.52 2.99 12.59
CA ASN A 5 -4.82 2.39 12.30
C ASN A 5 -5.97 3.21 12.90
N ARG A 6 -5.77 3.74 14.11
CA ARG A 6 -6.74 4.64 14.76
C ARG A 6 -6.91 5.94 13.98
N ALA A 7 -5.78 6.56 13.61
CA ALA A 7 -5.79 7.80 12.82
C ALA A 7 -6.50 7.61 11.46
N ARG A 8 -6.18 6.50 10.77
CA ARG A 8 -6.84 6.14 9.51
C ARG A 8 -8.33 5.86 9.68
N GLU A 9 -8.74 5.17 10.74
CA GLU A 9 -10.16 4.87 10.99
C GLU A 9 -10.97 6.13 11.22
N LYS A 10 -10.45 7.06 12.03
CA LYS A 10 -11.07 8.38 12.23
C LYS A 10 -11.15 9.18 10.94
N PHE A 11 -10.08 9.19 10.15
CA PHE A 11 -10.11 9.85 8.85
C PHE A 11 -11.23 9.28 7.96
N LEU A 12 -11.37 7.95 7.89
CA LEU A 12 -12.38 7.31 7.06
C LEU A 12 -13.82 7.44 7.60
N SER A 13 -14.01 7.55 8.92
CA SER A 13 -15.34 7.63 9.53
C SER A 13 -15.86 9.06 9.69
N ASP A 14 -14.95 9.97 10.04
CA ASP A 14 -15.29 11.32 10.50
C ASP A 14 -14.79 12.41 9.54
N ASP A 15 -14.09 12.03 8.47
CA ASP A 15 -13.44 12.94 7.50
C ASP A 15 -12.45 13.92 8.17
N ASP A 16 -11.87 13.50 9.31
CA ASP A 16 -10.92 14.30 10.10
C ASP A 16 -9.47 13.92 9.77
N PRO A 17 -8.71 14.78 9.06
CA PRO A 17 -7.33 14.49 8.68
C PRO A 17 -6.32 14.70 9.81
N ASN A 18 -6.71 15.35 10.92
CA ASN A 18 -5.75 15.87 11.89
C ASN A 18 -4.90 14.79 12.55
N GLU A 19 -5.49 13.66 12.97
CA GLU A 19 -4.72 12.57 13.58
C GLU A 19 -3.79 11.88 12.57
N LEU A 20 -4.17 11.84 11.28
CA LEU A 20 -3.36 11.24 10.23
C LEU A 20 -2.16 12.14 9.89
N LEU A 21 -2.37 13.46 9.86
CA LEU A 21 -1.32 14.46 9.73
C LEU A 21 -0.38 14.45 10.94
N GLU A 22 -0.92 14.46 12.16
CA GLU A 22 -0.13 14.42 13.39
C GLU A 22 0.70 13.13 13.47
N PHE A 23 0.14 11.99 13.07
CA PHE A 23 0.91 10.75 12.92
C PHE A 23 2.08 10.89 11.95
N ALA A 24 1.85 11.50 10.78
CA ALA A 24 2.89 11.69 9.77
C ALA A 24 4.02 12.61 10.28
N LEU A 25 3.66 13.72 10.94
CA LEU A 25 4.61 14.67 11.53
C LEU A 25 5.41 14.05 12.68
N ASP A 26 4.75 13.40 13.64
CA ASP A 26 5.38 12.68 14.75
C ASP A 26 6.40 11.65 14.23
N THR A 27 6.01 10.90 13.19
CA THR A 27 6.87 9.87 12.61
C THR A 27 8.06 10.48 11.88
N TYR A 28 7.85 11.57 11.14
CA TYR A 28 8.92 12.30 10.49
C TYR A 28 9.94 12.81 11.52
N ASP A 29 9.48 13.48 12.58
CA ASP A 29 10.36 14.02 13.63
C ASP A 29 11.13 12.91 14.34
N TYR A 30 10.46 11.79 14.64
CA TYR A 30 11.10 10.61 15.21
C TYR A 30 12.22 10.08 14.31
N LEU A 31 11.95 9.84 13.03
CA LEU A 31 12.95 9.33 12.08
C LEU A 31 14.07 10.36 11.83
N ASN A 32 13.72 11.65 11.80
CA ASN A 32 14.66 12.73 11.61
C ASN A 32 15.60 12.91 12.82
N SER A 33 15.17 12.56 14.02
CA SER A 33 16.02 12.58 15.21
C SER A 33 17.07 11.46 15.27
N LYS A 34 16.91 10.38 14.47
CA LYS A 34 17.81 9.21 14.48
C LYS A 34 18.95 9.32 13.47
N ASP A 35 20.07 8.65 13.77
CA ASP A 35 21.12 8.43 12.77
C ASP A 35 20.62 7.43 11.71
N SER A 36 20.75 7.80 10.44
CA SER A 36 20.40 6.97 9.29
C SER A 36 21.05 5.58 9.27
N ASN A 37 22.24 5.43 9.87
CA ASN A 37 22.93 4.14 9.96
C ASN A 37 22.36 3.23 11.05
N SER A 38 21.50 3.77 11.93
CA SER A 38 20.88 3.06 13.04
C SER A 38 19.44 2.61 12.78
N TYR A 39 18.94 2.80 11.55
CA TYR A 39 17.57 2.43 11.22
C TYR A 39 17.33 0.92 11.30
N SER A 40 16.27 0.58 12.01
CA SER A 40 15.75 -0.77 12.19
C SER A 40 14.68 -1.12 11.15
N LYS A 41 14.20 -2.36 11.19
CA LYS A 41 13.06 -2.79 10.39
C LYS A 41 11.77 -2.09 10.82
N GLU A 42 11.62 -1.86 12.12
CA GLU A 42 10.51 -1.15 12.73
C GLU A 42 10.46 0.30 12.23
N ASP A 43 11.61 0.97 12.14
CA ASP A 43 11.72 2.31 11.55
C ASP A 43 11.28 2.32 10.09
N ALA A 44 11.64 1.29 9.31
CA ALA A 44 11.20 1.17 7.93
C ALA A 44 9.68 0.96 7.82
N THR A 45 9.08 0.21 8.74
CA THR A 45 7.63 0.06 8.83
C THR A 45 6.99 1.41 9.15
N LEU A 46 7.50 2.15 10.14
CA LEU A 46 6.98 3.49 10.49
C LEU A 46 7.09 4.46 9.31
N CYS A 47 8.24 4.51 8.66
CA CYS A 47 8.44 5.30 7.45
C CYS A 47 7.40 4.93 6.38
N SER A 48 7.12 3.64 6.20
CA SER A 48 6.12 3.19 5.21
C SER A 48 4.71 3.64 5.52
N LEU A 49 4.34 3.63 6.80
CA LEU A 49 3.04 4.10 7.27
C LEU A 49 2.93 5.62 7.15
N MET A 50 4.01 6.37 7.43
CA MET A 50 4.07 7.81 7.27
C MET A 50 3.84 8.22 5.81
N TYR A 51 4.57 7.63 4.86
CA TYR A 51 4.34 7.90 3.44
C TYR A 51 2.93 7.52 2.98
N LEU A 52 2.35 6.44 3.52
CA LEU A 52 0.98 6.08 3.20
C LEU A 52 -0.04 7.09 3.76
N ALA A 53 0.21 7.62 4.97
CA ALA A 53 -0.59 8.70 5.53
C ALA A 53 -0.54 9.94 4.63
N LEU A 54 0.66 10.30 4.13
CA LEU A 54 0.83 11.38 3.16
C LEU A 54 0.08 11.09 1.86
N GLU A 55 0.25 9.91 1.24
CA GLU A 55 -0.45 9.51 0.00
C GLU A 55 -1.99 9.62 0.14
N ILE A 56 -2.54 9.28 1.31
CA ILE A 56 -3.98 9.43 1.61
C ILE A 56 -4.38 10.92 1.66
N LEU A 57 -3.61 11.73 2.39
CA LEU A 57 -3.87 13.17 2.52
C LEU A 57 -3.72 13.90 1.18
N GLU A 58 -2.73 13.56 0.37
CA GLU A 58 -2.52 14.14 -0.97
C GLU A 58 -3.71 13.87 -1.88
N LYS A 59 -4.20 12.62 -1.89
CA LYS A 59 -5.32 12.20 -2.74
C LYS A 59 -6.61 12.94 -2.40
N ASP A 60 -6.91 13.08 -1.11
CA ASP A 60 -8.22 13.58 -0.67
C ASP A 60 -8.26 15.11 -0.51
N PHE A 61 -7.11 15.77 -0.32
CA PHE A 61 -7.00 17.24 -0.20
C PHE A 61 -6.32 17.93 -1.38
N GLU A 62 -5.95 17.20 -2.43
CA GLU A 62 -5.20 17.70 -3.60
C GLU A 62 -3.91 18.46 -3.22
N ILE A 63 -3.30 18.08 -2.09
CA ILE A 63 -2.04 18.66 -1.62
C ILE A 63 -0.91 17.93 -2.36
N GLY A 64 -0.05 18.65 -3.07
CA GLY A 64 1.18 18.07 -3.62
C GLY A 64 2.29 18.11 -2.57
N VAL A 65 2.68 16.98 -2.00
CA VAL A 65 3.88 16.88 -1.16
C VAL A 65 5.09 16.74 -2.10
N GLU A 66 5.60 17.89 -2.55
CA GLU A 66 6.75 17.92 -3.47
C GLU A 66 8.06 17.47 -2.80
N ASN A 67 8.17 17.64 -1.47
CA ASN A 67 9.36 17.27 -0.71
C ASN A 67 9.03 16.95 0.75
N ILE A 68 9.66 15.91 1.30
CA ILE A 68 9.43 15.40 2.67
C ILE A 68 10.54 15.89 3.62
N GLY A 69 11.31 16.89 3.22
CA GLY A 69 12.37 17.52 3.98
C GLY A 69 13.78 16.96 3.72
N VAL A 70 14.73 17.43 4.54
CA VAL A 70 16.18 17.28 4.32
C VAL A 70 16.65 15.81 4.26
N LYS A 71 15.93 14.89 4.93
CA LYS A 71 16.27 13.46 4.99
C LYS A 71 15.55 12.58 3.97
N GLU A 72 14.92 13.16 2.97
CA GLU A 72 14.17 12.42 1.95
C GLU A 72 14.99 11.26 1.32
N LYS A 73 16.27 11.50 1.01
CA LYS A 73 17.14 10.47 0.43
C LYS A 73 17.36 9.28 1.36
N GLU A 74 17.60 9.54 2.64
CA GLU A 74 17.78 8.53 3.67
C GLU A 74 16.49 7.73 3.91
N LEU A 75 15.34 8.41 3.96
CA LEU A 75 14.03 7.79 4.13
C LEU A 75 13.67 6.92 2.92
N ASN A 76 13.96 7.38 1.69
CA ASN A 76 13.81 6.58 0.48
C ASN A 76 14.72 5.35 0.49
N LYS A 77 15.96 5.48 0.97
CA LYS A 77 16.87 4.34 1.13
C LYS A 77 16.32 3.32 2.15
N LEU A 78 15.79 3.80 3.27
CA LEU A 78 15.16 2.99 4.31
C LEU A 78 13.96 2.19 3.76
N MET A 79 13.09 2.87 3.03
CA MET A 79 11.94 2.28 2.32
C MET A 79 12.36 1.17 1.36
N ASN A 80 13.40 1.44 0.56
CA ASN A 80 13.91 0.48 -0.42
C ASN A 80 14.52 -0.74 0.27
N GLN A 81 15.19 -0.59 1.41
CA GLN A 81 15.84 -1.69 2.12
C GLN A 81 14.86 -2.81 2.52
N TYR A 82 13.66 -2.48 3.00
CA TYR A 82 12.76 -3.43 3.66
C TYR A 82 11.52 -3.89 2.85
N ARG A 83 11.39 -3.54 1.56
CA ARG A 83 10.31 -4.01 0.64
C ARG A 83 8.90 -3.81 1.20
N THR A 84 8.57 -2.59 1.56
CA THR A 84 7.33 -2.29 2.28
C THR A 84 6.13 -1.97 1.37
N GLY A 85 6.30 -1.97 0.05
CA GLY A 85 5.21 -1.76 -0.91
C GLY A 85 4.06 -2.77 -0.79
N ILE A 86 4.34 -4.01 -0.39
CA ILE A 86 3.30 -5.03 -0.12
C ILE A 86 2.44 -4.62 1.08
N LEU A 87 3.07 -4.08 2.13
CA LEU A 87 2.37 -3.64 3.35
C LEU A 87 1.40 -2.50 3.04
N ARG A 88 1.79 -1.57 2.16
CA ARG A 88 0.91 -0.47 1.74
C ARG A 88 -0.38 -0.97 1.08
N GLY A 89 -0.28 -1.98 0.22
CA GLY A 89 -1.46 -2.64 -0.35
C GLY A 89 -2.33 -3.40 0.66
N GLY A 90 -1.75 -3.80 1.79
CA GLY A 90 -2.49 -4.39 2.91
C GLY A 90 -3.34 -3.37 3.68
N ILE A 91 -3.07 -2.08 3.51
CA ILE A 91 -3.66 -1.01 4.33
C ILE A 91 -4.68 -0.20 3.54
N ILE A 92 -4.51 -0.07 2.22
CA ILE A 92 -5.46 0.58 1.33
C ILE A 92 -6.72 -0.30 1.21
N LYS A 93 -7.87 0.24 1.65
CA LYS A 93 -9.15 -0.48 1.64
C LYS A 93 -9.78 -0.52 0.24
N GLU A 94 -9.50 0.48 -0.60
CA GLU A 94 -10.13 0.65 -1.91
C GLU A 94 -9.13 0.53 -3.06
N GLY A 95 -9.40 -0.38 -3.99
CA GLY A 95 -8.59 -0.57 -5.19
C GLY A 95 -7.27 -1.31 -4.94
N PHE A 96 -6.45 -1.38 -5.99
CA PHE A 96 -5.11 -1.95 -5.92
C PHE A 96 -4.10 -0.84 -5.69
N TYR A 97 -3.20 -1.05 -4.74
CA TYR A 97 -2.00 -0.24 -4.62
C TYR A 97 -0.97 -0.71 -5.65
N THR A 98 -0.35 0.23 -6.37
CA THR A 98 0.67 -0.10 -7.36
C THR A 98 2.01 0.53 -6.99
N PHE A 99 3.09 -0.21 -7.21
CA PHE A 99 4.45 0.29 -6.95
C PHE A 99 5.47 -0.36 -7.87
N THR A 100 6.52 0.40 -8.20
CA THR A 100 7.63 -0.10 -9.02
C THR A 100 8.79 -0.54 -8.13
N HIS A 101 9.40 -1.68 -8.45
CA HIS A 101 10.63 -2.10 -7.75
C HIS A 101 11.84 -1.40 -8.35
N THR A 102 12.45 -0.53 -7.54
CA THR A 102 13.53 0.38 -7.95
C THR A 102 14.93 -0.13 -7.62
N LYS A 103 15.07 -1.24 -6.89
CA LYS A 103 16.40 -1.81 -6.60
C LYS A 103 16.99 -2.44 -7.86
N GLU A 104 18.24 -2.06 -8.16
CA GLU A 104 19.04 -2.60 -9.26
C GLU A 104 19.35 -4.09 -9.05
N ASN A 105 18.47 -4.95 -9.55
CA ASN A 105 18.63 -6.40 -9.61
C ASN A 105 17.72 -6.99 -10.69
N ALA A 106 17.60 -8.31 -10.78
CA ALA A 106 16.75 -9.00 -11.77
C ALA A 106 15.24 -8.65 -11.70
N LYS A 107 14.80 -7.88 -10.69
CA LYS A 107 13.42 -7.39 -10.55
C LYS A 107 13.30 -5.89 -10.81
N TYR A 108 14.38 -5.22 -11.22
CA TYR A 108 14.40 -3.80 -11.55
C TYR A 108 13.30 -3.46 -12.55
N ASN A 109 12.61 -2.35 -12.31
CA ASN A 109 11.45 -1.86 -13.06
C ASN A 109 10.22 -2.77 -13.08
N ARG A 110 10.21 -3.86 -12.31
CA ARG A 110 9.02 -4.70 -12.23
C ARG A 110 7.90 -3.92 -11.54
N GLN A 111 6.74 -3.89 -12.17
CA GLN A 111 5.56 -3.26 -11.63
C GLN A 111 4.80 -4.25 -10.75
N TYR A 112 4.33 -3.81 -9.60
CA TYR A 112 3.56 -4.61 -8.67
C TYR A 112 2.19 -3.98 -8.46
N MET A 113 1.17 -4.82 -8.37
CA MET A 113 -0.15 -4.47 -7.88
C MET A 113 -0.45 -5.31 -6.65
N THR A 114 -0.93 -4.69 -5.58
CA THR A 114 -1.22 -5.39 -4.34
C THR A 114 -2.51 -4.90 -3.69
N ARG A 115 -3.23 -5.82 -3.06
CA ARG A 115 -4.49 -5.50 -2.39
C ARG A 115 -4.79 -6.49 -1.27
N LEU A 116 -5.32 -5.97 -0.18
CA LEU A 116 -5.99 -6.78 0.84
C LEU A 116 -7.39 -7.16 0.37
N VAL A 117 -7.68 -8.45 0.30
CA VAL A 117 -9.03 -8.95 0.03
C VAL A 117 -9.42 -9.96 1.09
N ARG A 118 -10.72 -10.08 1.36
CA ARG A 118 -11.27 -11.08 2.28
C ARG A 118 -11.63 -12.32 1.48
N VAL A 119 -11.03 -13.45 1.81
CA VAL A 119 -11.36 -14.76 1.23
C VAL A 119 -11.74 -15.69 2.39
N ARG A 120 -12.99 -16.16 2.44
CA ARG A 120 -13.48 -17.08 3.49
C ARG A 120 -13.15 -16.59 4.91
N ASP A 121 -13.51 -15.34 5.19
CA ASP A 121 -13.26 -14.67 6.47
C ASP A 121 -11.80 -14.45 6.87
N LYS A 122 -10.86 -14.68 5.95
CA LYS A 122 -9.44 -14.36 6.15
C LYS A 122 -9.02 -13.21 5.26
N GLU A 123 -8.40 -12.21 5.87
CA GLU A 123 -7.71 -11.16 5.14
C GLU A 123 -6.46 -11.73 4.48
N THR A 124 -6.38 -11.59 3.16
CA THR A 124 -5.29 -12.13 2.34
C THR A 124 -4.76 -11.01 1.47
N ILE A 125 -3.44 -10.79 1.51
CA ILE A 125 -2.77 -9.86 0.59
C ILE A 125 -2.45 -10.61 -0.70
N PHE A 126 -2.99 -10.12 -1.80
CA PHE A 126 -2.59 -10.55 -3.14
C PHE A 126 -1.55 -9.60 -3.71
N LEU A 127 -0.56 -10.16 -4.39
CA LEU A 127 0.47 -9.43 -5.12
C LEU A 127 0.55 -9.98 -6.54
N ILE A 128 0.26 -9.12 -7.52
CA ILE A 128 0.44 -9.40 -8.94
C ILE A 128 1.72 -8.68 -9.37
N ALA A 129 2.64 -9.42 -9.98
CA ALA A 129 3.86 -8.87 -10.53
C ALA A 129 3.73 -8.82 -12.06
N LEU A 130 3.88 -7.62 -12.61
CA LEU A 130 3.70 -7.30 -14.02
C LEU A 130 5.07 -7.05 -14.66
N ASP A 131 5.17 -7.30 -15.96
CA ASP A 131 6.36 -6.99 -16.71
C ASP A 131 6.60 -5.46 -16.77
N PRO A 132 7.87 -4.98 -16.69
CA PRO A 132 8.19 -3.56 -16.84
C PRO A 132 7.60 -2.90 -18.09
N SER A 133 7.42 -3.65 -19.18
CA SER A 133 6.88 -3.12 -20.43
C SER A 133 5.49 -2.49 -20.29
N ILE A 134 4.73 -2.85 -19.24
CA ILE A 134 3.41 -2.28 -19.00
C ILE A 134 3.44 -0.78 -18.73
N LEU A 135 4.57 -0.25 -18.27
CA LEU A 135 4.75 1.19 -18.01
C LEU A 135 4.82 2.02 -19.29
N GLU A 136 5.13 1.39 -20.43
CA GLU A 136 5.21 2.03 -21.75
C GLU A 136 3.85 2.08 -22.46
N GLU A 137 2.83 1.38 -21.92
CA GLU A 137 1.49 1.34 -22.48
C GLU A 137 0.75 2.65 -22.20
N GLN A 138 0.30 3.35 -23.25
CA GLN A 138 -0.48 4.59 -23.13
C GLN A 138 -1.77 4.40 -22.32
N ILE A 139 -2.27 3.16 -22.26
CA ILE A 139 -3.49 2.77 -21.55
C ILE A 139 -3.20 2.12 -20.19
N TYR A 140 -1.99 2.29 -19.63
CA TYR A 140 -1.56 1.69 -18.37
C TYR A 140 -2.62 1.79 -17.26
N GLY A 141 -3.13 3.00 -16.96
CA GLY A 141 -4.15 3.19 -15.93
C GLY A 141 -5.42 2.36 -16.17
N ALA A 142 -5.92 2.35 -17.41
CA ALA A 142 -7.10 1.58 -17.78
C ALA A 142 -6.86 0.06 -17.72
N LEU A 143 -5.66 -0.40 -18.09
CA LEU A 143 -5.27 -1.81 -17.98
C LEU A 143 -5.24 -2.27 -16.51
N ILE A 144 -4.63 -1.47 -15.64
CA ILE A 144 -4.56 -1.73 -14.19
C ILE A 144 -5.96 -1.80 -13.59
N ASP A 145 -6.85 -0.88 -13.95
CA ASP A 145 -8.25 -0.88 -13.50
C ASP A 145 -9.01 -2.12 -13.99
N HIS A 146 -8.75 -2.54 -15.23
CA HIS A 146 -9.38 -3.73 -15.81
C HIS A 146 -8.95 -5.01 -15.10
N ILE A 147 -7.62 -5.19 -14.91
CA ILE A 147 -7.04 -6.30 -14.15
C ILE A 147 -7.65 -6.33 -12.74
N SER A 148 -7.77 -5.16 -12.11
CA SER A 148 -8.32 -5.02 -10.76
C SER A 148 -9.76 -5.55 -10.67
N LYS A 149 -10.63 -5.08 -11.57
CA LYS A 149 -12.05 -5.48 -11.61
C LYS A 149 -12.23 -6.97 -11.95
N ASP A 150 -11.43 -7.48 -12.88
CA ASP A 150 -11.54 -8.89 -13.28
C ASP A 150 -11.01 -9.83 -12.21
N PHE A 151 -9.98 -9.44 -11.46
CA PHE A 151 -9.50 -10.19 -10.32
C PHE A 151 -10.56 -10.30 -9.22
N GLU A 152 -11.25 -9.20 -8.88
CA GLU A 152 -12.38 -9.23 -7.93
C GLU A 152 -13.49 -10.17 -8.39
N LYS A 153 -13.88 -10.10 -9.68
CA LYS A 153 -14.90 -11.00 -10.24
C LYS A 153 -14.47 -12.47 -10.14
N LEU A 154 -13.20 -12.77 -10.41
CA LEU A 154 -12.66 -14.12 -10.31
C LEU A 154 -12.72 -14.65 -8.88
N LEU A 155 -12.30 -13.85 -7.90
CA LEU A 155 -12.38 -14.20 -6.49
C LEU A 155 -13.82 -14.51 -6.05
N ASN A 156 -14.75 -13.63 -6.42
CA ASN A 156 -16.19 -13.82 -6.12
C ASN A 156 -16.75 -15.08 -6.77
N LYS A 157 -16.31 -15.43 -7.99
CA LYS A 157 -16.72 -16.68 -8.67
C LYS A 157 -16.16 -17.90 -7.95
N LEU A 158 -14.89 -17.89 -7.56
CA LEU A 158 -14.24 -19.00 -6.86
C LEU A 158 -14.91 -19.28 -5.51
N GLU A 159 -15.29 -18.22 -4.78
CA GLU A 159 -16.03 -18.34 -3.53
C GLU A 159 -17.40 -19.00 -3.73
N LYS A 160 -18.18 -18.53 -4.72
CA LYS A 160 -19.48 -19.12 -5.07
C LYS A 160 -19.38 -20.59 -5.48
N MET A 161 -18.40 -20.94 -6.32
CA MET A 161 -18.20 -22.32 -6.76
C MET A 161 -17.88 -23.27 -5.60
N TYR A 162 -17.08 -22.82 -4.64
CA TYR A 162 -16.76 -23.61 -3.47
C TYR A 162 -17.98 -23.80 -2.56
N ASN A 163 -18.72 -22.72 -2.27
CA ASN A 163 -19.90 -22.77 -1.40
C ASN A 163 -20.99 -23.69 -1.98
N ASN A 164 -21.23 -23.60 -3.30
CA ASN A 164 -22.17 -24.48 -4.01
C ASN A 164 -21.73 -25.96 -4.02
N ASN A 165 -20.43 -26.25 -3.93
CA ASN A 165 -19.92 -27.62 -3.81
C ASN A 165 -20.04 -28.17 -2.39
N THR A 166 -19.95 -27.33 -1.35
CA THR A 166 -20.19 -27.75 0.04
C THR A 166 -21.66 -28.05 0.31
N GLU A 167 -22.61 -27.31 -0.28
CA GLU A 167 -24.05 -27.62 -0.14
C GLU A 167 -24.41 -28.97 -0.79
N ARG A 168 -23.74 -29.35 -1.87
CA ARG A 168 -23.99 -30.63 -2.58
C ARG A 168 -23.40 -31.88 -1.92
N ILE A 169 -22.51 -31.73 -0.94
CA ILE A 169 -21.93 -32.86 -0.19
C ILE A 169 -22.77 -33.17 1.06
N GLY A 170 -23.77 -32.33 1.38
CA GLY A 170 -24.69 -32.49 2.50
C GLY A 170 -26.06 -33.07 2.16
N ASP A 171 -26.33 -33.40 0.90
CA ASP A 171 -27.57 -34.05 0.43
C ASP A 171 -27.36 -35.54 0.14
#